data_AF-A0A0R1UDU2-F1
#
_entry.id   AF-A0A0R1UDU2-F1
#
_cell.length_a   1.000
_cell.length_b   1.000
_cell.length_c   1.000
_cell.angle_alpha   90.00
_cell.angle_beta   90.00
_cell.angle_gamma   90.00
#
_symmetry.space_group_name_H-M   'P 1'
#
loop_
_entity.id
_entity.type
_entity.pdbx_description
1 polymer ?
#
loop_
_entity_poly.entity_id
_entity_poly.type
_entity_poly.pdbx_seq_one_letter_code
_entity_poly.pdbx_strand_id
1 'polypeptide(L)'
;MAEQFTDKNEQVKRYRLYHRAFIEDGESWVIATPEGPMPVHYGDWIATGANGEHWVIVDEIFKKNYEELPGQPQSDFEQLVAGLKRRTKHVAGSNIHIKVNTTDRGQREVLVCWPDDKCIAKCKNYINDPTEVTVTVFEQIPTIPFLARLMADAIIALSDFADKWKKLEELNNGNVYENV
;
A
#
# COMPACT_ATOMS: atom_id res chain seq x y z
N MET A 1 -10.85 -13.10 -13.07
CA MET A 1 -10.01 -12.07 -12.41
C MET A 1 -10.30 -12.12 -10.92
N ALA A 2 -9.35 -11.84 -10.02
CA ALA A 2 -9.62 -11.77 -8.58
C ALA A 2 -9.00 -10.50 -7.97
N GLU A 3 -9.68 -9.88 -7.02
CA GLU A 3 -9.26 -8.66 -6.34
C GLU A 3 -9.47 -8.80 -4.83
N GLN A 4 -8.50 -8.38 -4.01
CA GLN A 4 -8.65 -8.39 -2.55
C GLN A 4 -9.62 -7.30 -2.08
N PHE A 5 -10.53 -7.66 -1.19
CA PHE A 5 -11.48 -6.76 -0.58
C PHE A 5 -10.81 -5.95 0.53
N THR A 6 -10.90 -4.63 0.41
CA THR A 6 -10.23 -3.65 1.28
C THR A 6 -11.20 -2.73 2.00
N ASP A 7 -12.50 -3.05 1.99
CA ASP A 7 -13.57 -2.22 2.58
C ASP A 7 -13.62 -0.77 2.05
N LYS A 8 -13.10 -0.55 0.84
CA LYS A 8 -13.21 0.75 0.17
C LYS A 8 -14.61 0.93 -0.40
N ASN A 9 -15.19 2.10 -0.19
CA ASN A 9 -16.51 2.48 -0.72
C ASN A 9 -16.67 2.23 -2.24
N GLU A 10 -15.61 2.34 -3.02
CA GLU A 10 -15.62 2.04 -4.46
C GLU A 10 -15.86 0.55 -4.74
N GLN A 11 -15.19 -0.34 -3.99
CA GLN A 11 -15.36 -1.79 -4.13
C GLN A 11 -16.76 -2.22 -3.71
N VAL A 12 -17.27 -1.68 -2.59
CA VAL A 12 -18.63 -1.93 -2.11
C VAL A 12 -19.67 -1.60 -3.18
N LYS A 13 -19.57 -0.42 -3.79
CA LYS A 13 -20.49 0.00 -4.87
C LYS A 13 -20.34 -0.87 -6.11
N ARG A 14 -19.11 -1.14 -6.54
CA ARG A 14 -18.81 -1.91 -7.75
C ARG A 14 -19.34 -3.34 -7.67
N TYR A 15 -19.12 -4.01 -6.54
CA TYR A 15 -19.57 -5.38 -6.31
C TYR A 15 -20.98 -5.48 -5.71
N ARG A 16 -21.66 -4.34 -5.55
CA ARG A 16 -23.01 -4.24 -4.98
C ARG A 16 -23.13 -4.95 -3.63
N LEU A 17 -22.10 -4.81 -2.79
CA LEU A 17 -22.09 -5.37 -1.44
C LEU A 17 -23.14 -4.66 -0.59
N TYR A 18 -23.80 -5.41 0.27
CA TYR A 18 -24.79 -4.88 1.19
C TYR A 18 -24.59 -5.45 2.59
N HIS A 19 -24.94 -4.68 3.61
CA HIS A 19 -24.96 -5.18 4.98
C HIS A 19 -26.16 -6.11 5.18
N ARG A 20 -25.91 -7.28 5.75
CA ARG A 20 -26.97 -8.14 6.28
C ARG A 20 -26.91 -8.12 7.80
N ALA A 21 -27.86 -7.44 8.43
CA ALA A 21 -27.88 -7.15 9.87
C ALA A 21 -28.14 -8.37 10.81
N PHE A 22 -27.97 -9.61 10.34
CA PHE A 22 -28.41 -10.82 11.08
C PHE A 22 -27.43 -11.99 10.96
N ILE A 23 -26.14 -11.76 11.18
CA ILE A 23 -25.18 -12.85 11.44
C ILE A 23 -24.70 -12.67 12.89
N GLU A 24 -24.64 -13.76 13.66
CA GLU A 24 -24.33 -13.77 15.10
C GLU A 24 -22.96 -13.15 15.47
N ASP A 25 -22.14 -12.80 14.47
CA ASP A 25 -20.75 -12.33 14.63
C ASP A 25 -20.50 -10.87 14.16
N GLY A 26 -21.56 -10.09 13.94
CA GLY A 26 -21.47 -8.64 13.67
C GLY A 26 -21.79 -8.21 12.23
N GLU A 27 -21.55 -6.93 11.93
CA GLU A 27 -21.79 -6.34 10.60
C GLU A 27 -20.80 -6.89 9.57
N SER A 28 -21.26 -7.79 8.70
CA SER A 28 -20.45 -8.28 7.58
C SER A 28 -21.04 -7.80 6.25
N TRP A 29 -20.15 -7.43 5.32
CA TRP A 29 -20.54 -7.21 3.93
C TRP A 29 -20.98 -8.54 3.33
N VAL A 30 -22.01 -8.51 2.50
CA VAL A 30 -22.51 -9.68 1.79
C VAL A 30 -22.50 -9.42 0.30
N ILE A 31 -22.00 -10.39 -0.46
CA ILE A 31 -22.05 -10.42 -1.93
C ILE A 31 -23.06 -11.46 -2.39
N ALA A 32 -23.80 -11.16 -3.46
CA ALA A 32 -24.63 -12.15 -4.14
C ALA A 32 -23.74 -13.01 -5.05
N THR A 33 -23.72 -14.32 -4.82
CA THR A 33 -23.07 -15.29 -5.71
C THR A 33 -24.13 -16.19 -6.36
N PRO A 34 -23.80 -16.93 -7.43
CA PRO A 34 -24.70 -17.93 -8.02
C PRO A 34 -25.14 -19.02 -7.04
N GLU A 35 -24.36 -19.27 -5.99
CA GLU A 35 -24.62 -20.27 -4.95
C GLU A 35 -25.40 -19.70 -3.76
N GLY A 36 -25.63 -18.38 -3.77
CA GLY A 36 -26.35 -17.66 -2.73
C GLY A 36 -25.53 -16.50 -2.14
N PRO A 37 -26.13 -15.77 -1.19
CA PRO A 37 -25.44 -14.67 -0.51
C PRO A 37 -24.29 -15.20 0.37
N MET A 38 -23.08 -14.70 0.13
CA MET A 38 -21.88 -15.07 0.89
C MET A 38 -21.34 -13.87 1.69
N PRO A 39 -20.89 -14.07 2.95
CA PRO A 39 -20.21 -13.01 3.69
C PRO A 39 -18.84 -12.73 3.08
N VAL A 40 -18.44 -11.46 3.11
CA VAL A 40 -17.14 -10.95 2.66
C VAL A 40 -16.52 -10.21 3.83
N HIS A 41 -15.30 -10.60 4.20
CA HIS A 41 -14.53 -9.93 5.24
C HIS A 41 -13.37 -9.18 4.63
N TYR A 42 -12.90 -8.16 5.34
CA TYR A 42 -11.68 -7.45 4.97
C TYR A 42 -10.52 -8.45 4.77
N GLY A 43 -9.84 -8.38 3.63
CA GLY A 43 -8.76 -9.27 3.26
C GLY A 43 -9.17 -10.49 2.44
N ASP A 44 -10.46 -10.85 2.39
CA ASP A 44 -10.95 -11.87 1.47
C ASP A 44 -10.81 -11.43 0.01
N TRP A 45 -10.84 -12.37 -0.91
CA TRP A 45 -10.70 -12.13 -2.35
C TRP A 45 -12.04 -12.29 -3.05
N ILE A 46 -12.36 -11.36 -3.95
CA ILE A 46 -13.55 -11.43 -4.80
C ILE A 46 -13.11 -11.86 -6.21
N ALA A 47 -13.46 -13.08 -6.59
CA ALA A 47 -13.25 -13.59 -7.94
C ALA A 47 -14.42 -13.17 -8.84
N THR A 48 -14.11 -12.75 -10.07
CA THR A 48 -15.08 -12.37 -11.11
C THR A 48 -14.95 -13.31 -12.30
N GLY A 49 -16.08 -13.94 -12.66
CA GLY A 49 -16.23 -14.87 -13.78
C GLY A 49 -16.44 -14.15 -15.11
N ALA A 50 -16.42 -14.91 -16.20
CA ALA A 50 -16.55 -14.37 -17.56
C ALA A 50 -17.88 -13.62 -17.79
N ASN A 51 -18.94 -14.01 -17.08
CA ASN A 51 -20.26 -13.41 -17.18
C ASN A 51 -20.53 -12.32 -16.13
N GLY A 52 -19.51 -11.90 -15.37
CA GLY A 52 -19.65 -10.92 -14.29
C GLY A 52 -20.17 -11.50 -12.98
N GLU A 53 -20.24 -12.83 -12.85
CA GLU A 53 -20.54 -13.52 -11.59
C GLU A 53 -19.41 -13.34 -10.59
N HIS A 54 -19.74 -13.33 -9.30
CA HIS A 54 -18.76 -13.12 -8.23
C HIS A 54 -18.73 -14.27 -7.23
N TRP A 55 -17.54 -14.57 -6.70
CA TRP A 55 -17.32 -15.54 -5.61
C TRP A 55 -16.36 -14.98 -4.58
N VAL A 56 -16.54 -15.38 -3.33
CA VAL A 56 -15.62 -15.05 -2.23
C VAL A 56 -14.62 -16.18 -2.07
N ILE A 57 -13.34 -15.83 -1.99
CA ILE A 57 -12.25 -16.75 -1.68
C ILE A 57 -11.55 -16.22 -0.44
N VAL A 58 -11.53 -17.02 0.62
CA VAL A 58 -10.84 -16.67 1.87
C VAL A 58 -9.34 -16.49 1.60
N ASP A 59 -8.70 -15.47 2.18
CA ASP A 59 -7.29 -15.12 1.94
C ASP A 59 -6.33 -16.31 2.04
N GLU A 60 -6.50 -17.14 3.07
CA GLU A 60 -5.67 -18.34 3.28
C GLU A 60 -5.84 -19.37 2.16
N ILE A 61 -7.08 -19.56 1.69
CA ILE A 61 -7.40 -20.48 0.58
C ILE A 61 -6.85 -19.92 -0.74
N PHE A 62 -6.94 -18.61 -0.94
CA PHE A 62 -6.41 -17.94 -2.12
C PHE A 62 -4.89 -18.11 -2.22
N LYS A 63 -4.16 -17.76 -1.16
CA LYS A 63 -2.69 -17.88 -1.09
C LYS A 63 -2.17 -19.31 -1.22
N LYS A 64 -2.96 -20.31 -0.79
CA LYS A 64 -2.58 -21.71 -0.87
C LYS A 64 -2.72 -22.30 -2.29
N ASN A 65 -3.74 -21.86 -3.03
CA ASN A 65 -4.12 -22.48 -4.30
C ASN A 65 -3.72 -21.65 -5.53
N TYR A 66 -3.47 -20.37 -5.35
CA TYR A 66 -3.00 -19.49 -6.41
C TYR A 66 -1.55 -19.09 -6.10
N GLU A 67 -0.60 -19.59 -6.88
CA GLU A 67 0.71 -18.96 -6.95
C GLU A 67 0.52 -17.52 -7.44
N GLU A 68 1.21 -16.56 -6.81
CA GLU A 68 1.30 -15.20 -7.33
C GLU A 68 1.88 -15.31 -8.75
N LEU A 69 1.02 -15.24 -9.77
CA LEU A 69 1.47 -14.82 -11.09
C LEU A 69 2.20 -13.49 -10.85
N PRO A 70 3.42 -13.29 -11.37
CA PRO A 70 4.07 -12.01 -11.26
C PRO A 70 3.07 -10.99 -11.81
N GLY A 71 2.51 -10.17 -10.92
CA GLY A 71 1.62 -9.10 -11.31
C GLY A 71 2.32 -8.26 -12.37
N GLN A 72 1.57 -7.48 -13.15
CA GLN A 72 2.16 -6.47 -14.04
C GLN A 72 3.41 -5.89 -13.37
N PRO A 73 4.57 -5.85 -14.05
CA PRO A 73 5.83 -5.50 -13.42
C PRO A 73 5.63 -4.19 -12.67
N GLN A 74 5.51 -4.29 -11.34
CA GLN A 74 5.48 -3.13 -10.48
C GLN A 74 6.84 -2.47 -10.71
N SER A 75 6.82 -1.20 -11.12
CA SER A 75 8.06 -0.47 -11.31
C SER A 75 8.92 -0.65 -10.05
N ASP A 76 10.24 -0.70 -10.20
CA ASP A 76 11.14 -0.93 -9.06
C ASP A 76 10.86 0.04 -7.89
N PHE A 77 10.40 1.26 -8.22
CA PHE A 77 9.91 2.23 -7.25
C PHE A 77 8.68 1.76 -6.45
N GLU A 78 7.67 1.19 -7.10
CA GLU A 78 6.48 0.65 -6.42
C GLU A 78 6.84 -0.51 -5.48
N GLN A 79 7.81 -1.35 -5.89
CA GLN A 79 8.34 -2.41 -5.03
C GLN A 79 9.05 -1.84 -3.78
N LEU A 80 9.83 -0.75 -3.96
CA LEU A 80 10.43 -0.04 -2.83
C LEU A 80 9.37 0.52 -1.88
N VAL A 81 8.31 1.14 -2.42
CA VAL A 81 7.20 1.67 -1.61
C VAL A 81 6.47 0.56 -0.87
N ALA A 82 6.23 -0.59 -1.50
CA ALA A 82 5.63 -1.76 -0.86
C ALA A 82 6.53 -2.30 0.27
N GLY A 83 7.85 -2.29 0.08
CA GLY A 83 8.83 -2.61 1.13
C GLY A 83 8.74 -1.65 2.33
N LEU A 84 8.65 -0.34 2.06
CA LEU A 84 8.50 0.69 3.10
C LEU A 84 7.20 0.51 3.90
N LYS A 85 6.07 0.26 3.21
CA LYS A 85 4.77 -0.01 3.84
C LYS A 85 4.83 -1.24 4.75
N ARG A 86 5.48 -2.33 4.31
CA ARG A 86 5.65 -3.54 5.13
C ARG A 86 6.44 -3.24 6.40
N ARG A 87 7.58 -2.56 6.29
CA ARG A 87 8.41 -2.22 7.45
C ARG A 87 7.69 -1.33 8.45
N THR A 88 7.00 -0.30 7.97
CA THR A 88 6.27 0.65 8.84
C THR A 88 5.04 0.02 9.49
N LYS A 89 4.38 -0.95 8.85
CA LYS A 89 3.28 -1.73 9.44
C LYS A 89 3.71 -2.62 10.63
N HIS A 90 4.96 -3.10 10.65
CA HIS A 90 5.48 -3.94 11.73
C HIS A 90 5.95 -3.17 12.97
N VAL A 91 6.14 -1.85 12.85
CA VAL A 91 6.77 -1.02 13.90
C VAL A 91 5.86 -0.79 15.11
N ALA A 92 4.54 -0.90 14.96
CA ALA A 92 3.57 -1.26 16.00
C ALA A 92 2.20 -1.34 15.33
N GLY A 93 1.18 -1.92 15.99
CA GLY A 93 -0.22 -1.95 15.52
C GLY A 93 -0.91 -0.58 15.41
N SER A 94 -0.19 0.43 14.93
CA SER A 94 -0.52 1.84 14.84
C SER A 94 -0.42 2.25 13.37
N ASN A 95 -1.58 2.46 12.75
CA ASN A 95 -2.04 3.55 11.88
C ASN A 95 -1.06 4.54 11.16
N ILE A 96 0.25 4.37 11.20
CA ILE A 96 1.19 5.08 10.33
C ILE A 96 0.94 4.59 8.91
N HIS A 97 0.72 5.52 8.00
CA HIS A 97 0.47 5.20 6.61
C HIS A 97 1.39 5.99 5.67
N ILE A 98 1.62 5.41 4.51
CA ILE A 98 2.51 5.95 3.49
C ILE A 98 1.67 6.56 2.38
N LYS A 99 1.84 7.86 2.12
CA LYS A 99 1.28 8.53 0.94
C LYS A 99 2.38 8.70 -0.11
N VAL A 100 2.00 8.56 -1.38
CA VAL A 100 2.88 8.83 -2.51
C VAL A 100 2.20 9.87 -3.37
N ASN A 101 2.86 11.00 -3.56
CA ASN A 101 2.44 12.07 -4.45
C ASN A 101 3.34 12.06 -5.68
N THR A 102 2.75 12.23 -6.85
CA THR A 102 3.49 12.38 -8.10
C THR A 102 3.00 13.66 -8.77
N THR A 103 3.93 14.55 -9.13
CA THR A 103 3.60 15.76 -9.89
C THR A 103 3.47 15.44 -11.37
N ASP A 104 2.79 16.29 -12.13
CA ASP A 104 2.65 16.17 -13.58
C ASP A 104 4.00 16.17 -14.33
N ARG A 105 5.07 16.64 -13.67
CA ARG A 105 6.45 16.65 -14.18
C ARG A 105 7.25 15.41 -13.77
N GLY A 106 6.60 14.40 -13.19
CA GLY A 106 7.24 13.15 -12.80
C GLY A 106 8.01 13.20 -11.47
N GLN A 107 7.98 14.32 -10.75
CA GLN A 107 8.56 14.40 -9.41
C GLN A 107 7.73 13.55 -8.46
N ARG A 108 8.39 12.72 -7.66
CA ARG A 108 7.71 11.88 -6.67
C ARG A 108 8.06 12.35 -5.26
N GLU A 109 7.10 12.24 -4.36
CA GLU A 109 7.24 12.52 -2.94
C GLU A 109 6.56 11.39 -2.17
N VAL A 110 7.28 10.82 -1.21
CA VAL A 110 6.81 9.76 -0.32
C VAL A 110 6.72 10.35 1.09
N LEU A 111 5.54 10.29 1.67
CA LEU A 111 5.22 10.87 2.97
C LEU A 111 4.94 9.74 3.97
N VAL A 112 5.47 9.89 5.18
CA VAL A 112 5.14 9.04 6.33
C VAL A 112 4.29 9.85 7.29
N CYS A 113 3.05 9.41 7.52
CA CYS A 113 2.07 10.19 8.28
C CYS A 113 1.38 9.37 9.35
N TRP A 114 1.00 10.05 10.43
CA TRP A 114 0.14 9.55 11.49
C TRP A 114 -1.29 9.28 10.98
N PRO A 115 -2.13 8.53 11.74
CA PRO A 115 -3.56 8.31 11.39
C PRO A 115 -4.36 9.57 11.07
N ASP A 116 -4.03 10.69 11.71
CA ASP A 116 -4.72 11.98 11.58
C ASP A 116 -4.19 12.81 10.38
N ASP A 117 -3.48 12.16 9.46
CA ASP A 117 -2.85 12.75 8.28
C ASP A 117 -1.69 13.71 8.56
N LYS A 118 -1.28 13.86 9.81
CA LYS A 118 -0.12 14.68 10.14
C LYS A 118 1.17 13.95 9.79
N CYS A 119 1.98 14.54 8.90
CA CYS A 119 3.17 13.87 8.39
C CYS A 119 4.40 14.11 9.27
N ILE A 120 5.08 13.01 9.60
CA ILE A 120 6.28 12.97 10.43
C ILE A 120 7.49 13.34 9.59
N ALA A 121 7.56 12.76 8.39
CA ALA A 121 8.70 12.90 7.51
C ALA A 121 8.29 12.72 6.06
N LYS A 122 9.12 13.23 5.16
CA LYS A 122 9.00 13.05 3.73
C LYS A 122 10.31 12.69 3.08
N CYS A 123 10.22 12.00 1.96
CA CYS A 123 11.30 11.69 1.06
C CYS A 123 10.91 12.17 -0.35
N LYS A 124 11.75 12.94 -1.03
CA LYS A 124 11.46 13.46 -2.38
C LYS A 124 12.70 13.40 -3.27
N ASN A 125 12.50 13.23 -4.57
CA ASN A 125 13.52 13.48 -5.59
C ASN A 125 13.34 14.88 -6.22
N TYR A 126 14.36 15.37 -6.93
CA TYR A 126 14.28 16.62 -7.68
C TYR A 126 14.18 16.36 -9.18
N ILE A 127 13.40 17.18 -9.89
CA ILE A 127 13.24 17.04 -11.35
C ILE A 127 14.56 17.24 -12.08
N ASN A 128 15.37 18.20 -11.61
CA ASN A 128 16.65 18.54 -12.23
C ASN A 128 17.79 17.58 -11.86
N ASP A 129 17.63 16.85 -10.75
CA ASP A 129 18.54 15.81 -10.31
C ASP A 129 17.74 14.71 -9.58
N PRO A 130 17.25 13.70 -10.32
CA PRO A 130 16.48 12.60 -9.74
C PRO A 130 17.29 11.77 -8.73
N THR A 131 18.63 11.82 -8.80
CA THR A 131 19.54 11.12 -7.87
C THR A 131 19.68 11.85 -6.53
N GLU A 132 19.31 13.13 -6.48
CA GLU A 132 19.21 13.88 -5.24
C GLU A 132 17.89 13.55 -4.53
N VAL A 133 17.94 12.49 -3.71
CA VAL A 133 16.83 12.09 -2.84
C VAL A 133 17.06 12.69 -1.44
N THR A 134 16.08 13.43 -0.94
CA THR A 134 16.18 14.14 0.35
C THR A 134 15.12 13.67 1.33
N VAL A 135 15.52 13.45 2.59
CA VAL A 135 14.62 13.16 3.71
C VAL A 135 14.45 14.41 4.57
N THR A 136 13.22 14.81 4.85
CA THR A 136 12.90 15.93 5.74
C THR A 136 11.99 15.46 6.85
N VAL A 137 12.35 15.72 8.11
CA VAL A 137 11.53 15.42 9.29
C VAL A 137 10.81 16.71 9.71
N PHE A 138 9.50 16.63 9.91
CA PHE A 138 8.63 17.79 10.19
C PHE A 138 8.33 17.98 11.68
N GLU A 139 8.35 16.91 12.48
CA GLU A 139 7.92 16.96 13.87
C GLU A 139 9.09 16.91 14.86
N GLN A 140 8.91 17.58 15.99
CA GLN A 140 9.76 17.37 17.16
C GLN A 140 9.43 16.01 17.78
N ILE A 141 10.46 15.39 18.38
CA ILE A 141 10.34 14.08 19.02
C ILE A 141 9.20 14.11 20.06
N PRO A 142 8.18 13.23 19.93
CA PRO A 142 7.12 13.13 20.91
C PRO A 142 7.69 12.93 22.32
N THR A 143 7.12 13.59 23.32
CA THR A 143 7.51 13.38 24.72
C THR A 143 7.11 11.99 25.22
N ILE A 144 6.14 11.34 24.58
CA ILE A 144 5.70 9.98 24.87
C ILE A 144 6.73 9.00 24.29
N PRO A 145 7.47 8.23 25.12
CA PRO A 145 8.58 7.38 24.66
C PRO A 145 8.17 6.33 23.61
N PHE A 146 6.96 5.79 23.74
CA PHE A 146 6.40 4.87 22.76
C PHE A 146 6.29 5.52 21.38
N LEU A 147 5.65 6.70 21.28
CA LEU A 147 5.52 7.43 20.02
C LEU A 147 6.87 7.88 19.47
N ALA A 148 7.81 8.28 20.34
CA ALA A 148 9.17 8.63 19.94
C ALA A 148 9.89 7.45 19.26
N ARG A 149 9.73 6.23 19.79
CA ARG A 149 10.29 5.02 19.19
C ARG A 149 9.67 4.70 17.84
N LEU A 150 8.33 4.79 17.73
CA LEU A 150 7.64 4.59 16.45
C LEU A 150 8.12 5.59 15.39
N MET A 151 8.24 6.85 15.79
CA MET A 151 8.72 7.91 14.93
C MET A 151 10.16 7.64 14.46
N ALA A 152 11.05 7.23 15.36
CA ALA A 152 12.43 6.89 15.03
C ALA A 152 12.52 5.71 14.05
N ASP A 153 11.80 4.61 14.32
CA ASP A 153 11.79 3.43 13.45
C ASP A 153 11.22 3.74 12.06
N ALA A 154 10.19 4.58 11.99
CA ALA A 154 9.61 5.06 10.74
C ALA A 154 10.58 5.94 9.94
N ILE A 155 11.31 6.84 10.61
CA ILE A 155 12.34 7.68 9.99
C ILE A 155 13.50 6.82 9.47
N ILE A 156 13.96 5.82 10.23
CA ILE A 156 15.00 4.89 9.79
C ILE A 156 14.55 4.12 8.55
N ALA A 157 13.31 3.60 8.55
CA ALA A 157 12.77 2.89 7.39
C ALA A 157 12.68 3.80 6.16
N LEU A 158 12.32 5.08 6.34
CA LEU A 158 12.28 6.07 5.27
C LEU A 158 13.68 6.43 4.75
N SER A 159 14.67 6.50 5.63
CA SER A 159 16.08 6.74 5.24
C SER A 159 16.62 5.60 4.38
N ASP A 160 16.43 4.34 4.82
CA ASP A 160 16.83 3.17 4.03
C ASP A 160 16.11 3.11 2.68
N PHE A 161 14.85 3.55 2.64
CA PHE A 161 14.09 3.68 1.39
C PHE A 161 14.71 4.75 0.48
N ALA A 162 15.11 5.91 1.02
CA ALA A 162 15.74 6.98 0.26
C ALA A 162 17.06 6.53 -0.39
N ASP A 163 17.91 5.79 0.33
CA ASP A 163 19.17 5.26 -0.22
C ASP A 163 18.93 4.26 -1.36
N LYS A 164 17.93 3.39 -1.22
CA LYS A 164 17.57 2.44 -2.27
C LYS A 164 16.96 3.13 -3.48
N TRP A 165 16.13 4.14 -3.26
CA TRP A 165 15.54 4.93 -4.33
C TRP A 165 16.61 5.72 -5.08
N LYS A 166 17.57 6.35 -4.39
CA LYS A 166 18.71 7.02 -5.02
C LYS A 166 19.47 6.09 -5.97
N LYS A 167 19.83 4.89 -5.50
CA LYS A 167 20.52 3.87 -6.33
C LYS A 167 19.70 3.46 -7.55
N LEU A 168 18.38 3.37 -7.40
CA LEU A 168 17.49 3.05 -8.51
C LEU A 168 17.52 4.15 -9.58
N GLU A 169 17.50 5.42 -9.19
CA GLU A 169 17.59 6.55 -10.12
C GLU A 169 18.97 6.64 -10.78
N GLU A 170 20.05 6.32 -10.07
CA GLU A 170 21.40 6.22 -10.63
C GLU A 170 21.51 5.12 -11.70
N LEU A 171 20.93 3.93 -11.45
CA LEU A 171 20.90 2.83 -12.43
C LEU A 171 20.09 3.19 -13.68
N ASN A 172 18.94 3.85 -13.49
CA ASN A 172 18.09 4.26 -14.59
C ASN A 172 18.75 5.35 -15.44
N ASN A 173 19.46 6.30 -14.83
CA ASN A 173 20.21 7.34 -15.54
C ASN A 173 21.49 6.80 -16.19
N GLY A 174 22.15 5.79 -15.59
CA GLY A 174 23.35 5.15 -16.15
C GLY A 174 23.08 4.36 -17.43
N ASN A 175 21.93 3.68 -17.52
CA ASN A 175 21.51 2.94 -18.72
C ASN A 175 21.23 3.81 -19.96
N VAL A 176 21.13 5.14 -19.79
CA VAL A 176 20.98 6.09 -20.91
C VAL A 176 22.31 6.34 -21.63
N TYR A 177 23.46 6.10 -20.99
CA TYR A 177 24.79 6.38 -21.56
C TYR A 177 25.52 5.17 -22.16
N GLU A 178 25.01 3.94 -21.99
CA GLU A 178 25.58 2.73 -22.63
C GLU A 178 24.94 2.37 -23.98
N ASN A 179 23.95 3.15 -24.45
CA ASN A 179 23.25 2.92 -25.72
C ASN A 179 23.54 4.00 -26.80
N VAL A 180 24.72 4.65 -26.76
CA VAL A 180 25.18 5.62 -27.78
C VAL A 180 26.39 5.08 -28.52
#